data_AF-A0A7V1D594-F1
#
_entry.id   AF-A0A7V1D594-F1
#
_cell.length_a   1.000
_cell.length_b   1.000
_cell.length_c   1.000
_cell.angle_alpha   90.00
_cell.angle_beta   90.00
_cell.angle_gamma   90.00
#
_symmetry.space_group_name_H-M   'P 1'
#
loop_
_entity.id
_entity.type
_entity.pdbx_description
1 polymer ?
#
loop_
_entity_poly.entity_id
_entity_poly.type
_entity_poly.pdbx_seq_one_letter_code
_entity_poly.pdbx_strand_id
1 'polypeptide(L)'
;MWGIKGTFLNSKVARRIFVLFVISALLPIFILAFFSVRQIHSLTTHNIERDLRQDAKSYGLSVYDRLLLLDEKLAVHAANLENLPLEKARRNMFYGFTQVNVFDATDISYINDSYLPLITEAERVYLLEGNSIVLTKYQSGLPSEIYLLQAIKGKNYIIAALIDRDALWGKADTFDDSKGLCVYGHTSDLLFCSQMQIDSKIKVLKSKWNESTTGNANVSDGNQHLFVGYWTLFTKPKFKYPKFTIAITYDQNLALEPISSLRNIFITVSILTLVVIAFLSTVQIRRYLTPLEELMRGIERISNNDFKKPVTVTANDEFYQLAVSFNSMSTRISQQFEFLTTMSDIDQQILSNITIKDVIATLIAQANNATQSDVINV
;
A
#
# COMPACT_ATOMS: atom_id res chain seq x y z
N MET A 1 -33.96 -17.99 13.38
CA MET A 1 -33.40 -18.12 14.74
C MET A 1 -32.23 -19.10 14.69
N TRP A 2 -31.02 -18.61 14.41
CA TRP A 2 -29.82 -19.45 14.23
C TRP A 2 -29.20 -19.78 15.59
N GLY A 3 -29.70 -20.83 16.23
CA GLY A 3 -29.14 -21.34 17.47
C GLY A 3 -27.79 -21.99 17.21
N ILE A 4 -26.70 -21.26 17.48
CA ILE A 4 -25.35 -21.83 17.59
C ILE A 4 -25.31 -22.61 18.91
N LYS A 5 -25.93 -23.80 18.97
CA LYS A 5 -25.64 -24.74 20.06
C LYS A 5 -24.22 -25.25 19.87
N GLY A 6 -23.34 -24.88 20.81
CA GLY A 6 -21.90 -25.13 20.82
C GLY A 6 -21.50 -26.59 21.07
N THR A 7 -22.18 -27.56 20.47
CA THR A 7 -21.80 -29.00 20.57
C THR A 7 -20.68 -29.38 19.61
N PHE A 8 -20.43 -28.57 18.59
CA PHE A 8 -19.47 -28.83 17.53
C PHE A 8 -17.99 -28.87 17.98
N LEU A 9 -17.63 -28.13 19.03
CA LEU A 9 -16.25 -28.06 19.54
C LEU A 9 -15.87 -29.18 20.52
N ASN A 10 -16.80 -30.08 20.87
CA ASN A 10 -16.54 -31.16 21.82
C ASN A 10 -15.75 -32.33 21.20
N SER A 11 -15.79 -32.50 19.88
CA SER A 11 -15.02 -33.55 19.20
C SER A 11 -13.56 -33.12 19.01
N LYS A 12 -12.63 -33.93 19.52
CA LYS A 12 -11.18 -33.76 19.32
C LYS A 12 -10.81 -33.70 17.83
N VAL A 13 -11.54 -34.44 16.99
CA VAL A 13 -11.34 -34.48 15.53
C VAL A 13 -11.85 -33.20 14.88
N ALA A 14 -13.05 -32.71 15.28
CA ALA A 14 -13.59 -31.43 14.81
C ALA A 14 -12.64 -30.28 15.04
N ARG A 15 -12.07 -30.19 16.25
CA ARG A 15 -11.11 -29.16 16.61
C ARG A 15 -9.83 -29.24 15.78
N ARG A 16 -9.30 -30.44 15.54
CA ARG A 16 -8.10 -30.63 14.70
C ARG A 16 -8.34 -30.17 13.27
N ILE A 17 -9.45 -30.57 12.67
CA ILE A 17 -9.80 -30.18 11.29
C ILE A 17 -10.04 -28.67 11.21
N PHE A 18 -10.81 -28.09 12.13
CA PHE A 18 -11.06 -26.66 12.19
C PHE A 18 -9.76 -25.84 12.29
N VAL A 19 -8.86 -26.22 13.20
CA VAL A 19 -7.56 -25.54 13.36
C VAL A 19 -6.72 -25.64 12.09
N LEU A 20 -6.70 -26.79 11.43
CA LEU A 20 -5.92 -27.00 10.19
C LEU A 20 -6.45 -26.13 9.04
N PHE A 21 -7.77 -26.02 8.89
CA PHE A 21 -8.40 -25.10 7.94
C PHE A 21 -8.08 -23.64 8.23
N VAL A 22 -8.20 -23.22 9.49
CA VAL A 22 -7.92 -21.85 9.93
C VAL A 22 -6.45 -21.49 9.69
N ILE A 23 -5.51 -22.37 10.03
CA ILE A 23 -4.08 -22.14 9.80
C ILE A 23 -3.77 -22.07 8.29
N SER A 24 -4.32 -22.99 7.49
CA SER A 24 -4.09 -23.01 6.04
C SER A 24 -4.62 -21.74 5.35
N ALA A 25 -5.65 -21.13 5.90
CA ALA A 25 -6.22 -19.89 5.40
C ALA A 25 -5.49 -18.63 5.90
N LEU A 26 -5.04 -18.62 7.16
CA LEU A 26 -4.35 -17.48 7.77
C LEU A 26 -2.94 -17.30 7.23
N LEU A 27 -2.24 -18.40 6.93
CA LEU A 27 -0.84 -18.37 6.54
C LEU A 27 -0.60 -17.57 5.24
N PRO A 28 -1.36 -17.78 4.12
CA PRO A 28 -1.21 -16.96 2.91
C PRO A 28 -1.53 -15.47 3.14
N ILE A 29 -2.57 -15.17 3.92
CA ILE A 29 -2.96 -13.80 4.24
C ILE A 29 -1.85 -13.09 5.02
N PHE A 30 -1.27 -13.79 6.01
CA PHE A 30 -0.18 -13.24 6.80
C PHE A 30 1.07 -12.99 5.97
N ILE A 31 1.43 -13.91 5.07
CA ILE A 31 2.55 -13.74 4.13
C ILE A 31 2.30 -12.52 3.24
N LEU A 32 1.12 -12.41 2.61
CA LEU A 32 0.79 -11.28 1.76
C LEU A 32 0.77 -9.95 2.53
N ALA A 33 0.23 -9.94 3.75
CA ALA A 33 0.22 -8.76 4.62
C ALA A 33 1.65 -8.31 4.96
N PHE A 34 2.50 -9.25 5.35
CA PHE A 34 3.88 -9.00 5.71
C PHE A 34 4.69 -8.44 4.53
N PHE A 35 4.57 -9.07 3.35
CA PHE A 35 5.24 -8.62 2.13
C PHE A 35 4.70 -7.28 1.64
N SER A 36 3.38 -7.09 1.63
CA SER A 36 2.75 -5.83 1.21
C SER A 36 3.23 -4.66 2.06
N VAL A 37 3.19 -4.76 3.39
CA VAL A 37 3.63 -3.69 4.30
C VAL A 37 5.12 -3.37 4.13
N ARG A 38 5.97 -4.39 3.96
CA ARG A 38 7.41 -4.18 3.75
C ARG A 38 7.75 -3.59 2.38
N GLN A 39 7.09 -4.05 1.33
CA GLN A 39 7.38 -3.63 -0.04
C GLN A 39 6.88 -2.20 -0.33
N ILE A 40 5.72 -1.83 0.21
CA ILE A 40 5.10 -0.52 -0.05
C ILE A 40 5.95 0.62 0.50
N HIS A 41 6.56 0.46 1.67
CA HIS A 41 7.29 1.56 2.31
C HIS A 41 8.59 1.92 1.58
N SER A 42 9.32 0.96 1.02
CA SER A 42 10.61 1.23 0.35
C SER A 42 10.44 1.70 -1.10
N LEU A 43 9.46 1.15 -1.83
CA LEU A 43 9.18 1.56 -3.20
C LEU A 43 8.64 2.98 -3.27
N THR A 44 7.82 3.37 -2.29
CA THR A 44 7.16 4.69 -2.33
C THR A 44 8.15 5.83 -2.07
N THR A 45 9.09 5.67 -1.12
CA THR A 45 10.05 6.75 -0.82
C THR A 45 11.02 6.99 -1.98
N HIS A 46 11.55 5.93 -2.59
CA HIS A 46 12.46 6.07 -3.75
C HIS A 46 11.75 6.70 -4.95
N ASN A 47 10.48 6.35 -5.18
CA ASN A 47 9.68 6.97 -6.22
C ASN A 47 9.45 8.45 -5.93
N ILE A 48 9.04 8.82 -4.72
CA ILE A 48 8.88 10.22 -4.29
C ILE A 48 10.19 10.99 -4.49
N GLU A 49 11.31 10.46 -4.00
CA GLU A 49 12.61 11.12 -4.12
C GLU A 49 13.03 11.38 -5.57
N ARG A 50 12.87 10.37 -6.43
CA ARG A 50 13.16 10.47 -7.87
C ARG A 50 12.23 11.47 -8.56
N ASP A 51 10.94 11.42 -8.24
CA ASP A 51 9.93 12.30 -8.82
C ASP A 51 10.19 13.75 -8.42
N LEU A 52 10.53 14.03 -7.16
CA LEU A 52 10.89 15.38 -6.71
C LEU A 52 12.15 15.93 -7.40
N ARG A 53 13.18 15.10 -7.62
CA ARG A 53 14.36 15.54 -8.40
C ARG A 53 14.00 15.86 -9.84
N GLN A 54 13.16 15.02 -10.46
CA GLN A 54 12.73 15.20 -11.83
C GLN A 54 11.85 16.44 -11.98
N ASP A 55 10.93 16.68 -11.05
CA ASP A 55 10.10 17.88 -11.00
C ASP A 55 10.97 19.14 -10.84
N ALA A 56 11.96 19.11 -9.94
CA ALA A 56 12.87 20.24 -9.73
C ALA A 56 13.68 20.55 -11.00
N LYS A 57 14.14 19.51 -11.71
CA LYS A 57 14.83 19.64 -12.98
C LYS A 57 13.92 20.18 -14.08
N SER A 58 12.74 19.59 -14.27
CA SER A 58 11.77 20.03 -15.28
C SER A 58 11.34 21.48 -15.06
N TYR A 59 11.08 21.87 -13.81
CA TYR A 59 10.78 23.25 -13.47
C TYR A 59 11.98 24.17 -13.76
N GLY A 60 13.19 23.79 -13.36
CA GLY A 60 14.40 24.55 -13.65
C GLY A 60 14.63 24.77 -15.15
N LEU A 61 14.38 23.75 -15.98
CA LEU A 61 14.44 23.88 -17.44
C LEU A 61 13.35 24.83 -17.97
N SER A 62 12.12 24.74 -17.45
CA SER A 62 11.07 25.69 -17.84
C SER A 62 11.40 27.14 -17.46
N VAL A 63 12.04 27.37 -16.31
CA VAL A 63 12.54 28.70 -15.91
C VAL A 63 13.62 29.17 -16.90
N TYR A 64 14.53 28.28 -17.31
CA TYR A 64 15.55 28.60 -18.29
C TYR A 64 14.95 29.02 -19.64
N ASP A 65 13.95 28.27 -20.13
CA ASP A 65 13.26 28.57 -21.38
C ASP A 65 12.52 29.91 -21.32
N ARG A 66 11.86 30.22 -20.20
CA ARG A 66 11.22 31.52 -19.98
C ARG A 66 12.23 32.66 -19.93
N LEU A 67 13.38 32.44 -19.30
CA LEU A 67 14.46 33.43 -19.25
C LEU A 67 15.06 33.68 -20.64
N LEU A 68 15.24 32.64 -21.46
CA LEU A 68 15.65 32.78 -22.87
C LEU A 68 14.61 33.55 -23.68
N LEU A 69 13.32 33.28 -23.49
CA LEU A 69 12.26 34.02 -24.17
C LEU A 69 12.25 35.51 -23.76
N LEU A 70 12.49 35.81 -22.49
CA LEU A 70 12.63 37.19 -22.00
C LEU A 70 13.87 37.87 -22.60
N ASP A 71 14.98 37.14 -22.76
CA ASP A 71 16.19 37.61 -23.44
C ASP A 71 15.93 38.00 -24.89
N GLU A 72 15.28 37.14 -25.67
CA GLU A 72 14.92 37.45 -27.06
C GLU A 72 13.98 38.66 -27.15
N LYS A 73 13.00 38.74 -26.25
CA LYS A 73 12.08 39.87 -26.14
C LYS A 73 12.80 41.19 -25.87
N LEU A 74 13.74 41.18 -24.92
CA LEU A 74 14.55 42.36 -24.60
C LEU A 74 15.46 42.73 -25.78
N ALA A 75 16.01 41.75 -26.49
CA ALA A 75 16.87 41.96 -27.65
C ALA A 75 16.14 42.65 -28.80
N VAL A 76 14.92 42.22 -29.09
CA VAL A 76 14.06 42.87 -30.09
C VAL A 76 13.73 44.30 -29.67
N HIS A 77 13.47 44.53 -28.38
CA HIS A 77 13.23 45.88 -27.87
C HIS A 77 14.47 46.76 -27.98
N ALA A 78 15.65 46.24 -27.63
CA ALA A 78 16.93 46.93 -27.75
C ALA A 78 17.22 47.33 -29.20
N ALA A 79 17.00 46.43 -30.16
CA ALA A 79 17.18 46.69 -31.58
C ALA A 79 16.28 47.82 -32.09
N ASN A 80 15.03 47.89 -31.62
CA ASN A 80 14.11 48.97 -31.97
C ASN A 80 14.60 50.35 -31.47
N LEU A 81 15.35 50.37 -30.37
CA LEU A 81 15.90 51.60 -29.77
C LEU A 81 17.19 52.09 -30.42
N GLU A 82 17.80 51.30 -31.31
CA GLU A 82 18.97 51.72 -32.09
C GLU A 82 18.64 52.99 -32.89
N ASN A 83 17.45 53.06 -33.48
CA ASN A 83 17.04 54.15 -34.38
C ASN A 83 16.11 55.20 -33.74
N LEU A 84 15.76 55.05 -32.45
CA LEU A 84 14.83 55.95 -31.75
C LEU A 84 15.54 56.88 -30.74
N PRO A 85 14.99 58.09 -30.48
CA PRO A 85 15.42 58.94 -29.38
C PRO A 85 15.15 58.26 -28.01
N LEU A 86 16.14 58.25 -27.12
CA LEU A 86 16.10 57.58 -25.81
C LEU A 86 14.94 58.06 -24.91
N GLU A 87 14.50 59.31 -25.06
CA GLU A 87 13.33 59.90 -24.37
C GLU A 87 12.00 59.18 -24.67
N LYS A 88 11.87 58.57 -25.85
CA LYS A 88 10.69 57.75 -26.20
C LYS A 88 10.81 56.31 -25.71
N ALA A 89 12.02 55.84 -25.38
CA ALA A 89 12.29 54.49 -24.92
C ALA A 89 11.70 54.21 -23.51
N ARG A 90 11.77 55.20 -22.61
CA ARG A 90 11.36 55.06 -21.19
C ARG A 90 9.88 54.72 -20.95
N ARG A 91 8.98 54.87 -21.94
CA ARG A 91 7.53 54.82 -21.73
C ARG A 91 6.82 53.54 -22.19
N ASN A 92 7.53 52.60 -22.82
CA ASN A 92 6.88 51.39 -23.33
C ASN A 92 6.89 50.29 -22.27
N MET A 93 5.75 50.07 -21.62
CA MET A 93 5.50 48.89 -20.80
C MET A 93 5.66 47.64 -21.67
N PHE A 94 6.54 46.73 -21.27
CA PHE A 94 6.90 45.57 -22.08
C PHE A 94 6.42 44.29 -21.39
N TYR A 95 5.63 43.47 -22.08
CA TYR A 95 5.05 42.27 -21.48
C TYR A 95 6.15 41.31 -21.00
N GLY A 96 6.16 41.02 -19.70
CA GLY A 96 7.19 40.21 -19.03
C GLY A 96 8.23 41.02 -18.23
N PHE A 97 8.14 42.36 -18.23
CA PHE A 97 8.98 43.24 -17.43
C PHE A 97 8.14 44.26 -16.68
N THR A 98 8.43 44.46 -15.41
CA THR A 98 7.74 45.44 -14.54
C THR A 98 8.26 46.85 -14.76
N GLN A 99 9.56 46.98 -15.07
CA GLN A 99 10.23 48.25 -15.30
C GLN A 99 11.34 48.08 -16.33
N VAL A 100 11.53 49.07 -17.21
CA VAL A 100 12.61 49.10 -18.19
C VAL A 100 13.28 50.47 -18.14
N ASN A 101 14.59 50.48 -17.88
CA ASN A 101 15.39 51.68 -17.80
C ASN A 101 16.56 51.59 -18.79
N VAL A 102 16.99 52.74 -19.32
CA VAL A 102 18.15 52.83 -20.22
C VAL A 102 19.20 53.71 -19.57
N PHE A 103 20.44 53.24 -19.58
CA PHE A 103 21.60 53.88 -18.94
C PHE A 103 22.74 54.03 -19.93
N ASP A 104 23.55 55.07 -19.76
CA ASP A 104 24.81 55.21 -20.48
C ASP A 104 25.84 54.23 -19.88
N ALA A 105 26.50 53.45 -20.72
CA ALA A 105 27.50 52.46 -20.30
C ALA A 105 28.82 53.11 -19.81
N THR A 106 29.03 54.40 -20.08
CA THR A 106 30.18 55.17 -19.58
C THR A 106 29.91 55.89 -18.27
N ASP A 107 28.65 56.23 -17.99
CA ASP A 107 28.27 56.94 -16.77
C ASP A 107 27.63 55.99 -15.74
N ILE A 108 28.51 55.19 -15.13
CA ILE A 108 28.18 54.25 -14.04
C ILE A 108 27.74 54.96 -12.74
N SER A 109 27.85 56.29 -12.66
CA SER A 109 27.46 57.05 -11.46
C SER A 109 25.95 57.01 -11.19
N TYR A 110 25.13 56.95 -12.24
CA TYR A 110 23.66 56.85 -12.16
C TYR A 110 23.13 55.43 -11.94
N ILE A 111 23.97 54.39 -12.11
CA ILE A 111 23.60 52.99 -11.83
C ILE A 111 23.64 52.73 -10.31
N ASN A 112 24.45 53.48 -9.57
CA ASN A 112 24.60 53.39 -8.12
C ASN A 112 23.47 54.07 -7.33
N ASP A 113 22.54 54.75 -8.01
CA ASP A 113 21.40 55.38 -7.37
C ASP A 113 20.30 54.33 -7.16
N SER A 114 20.37 53.57 -6.06
CA SER A 114 19.34 52.69 -5.45
C SER A 114 18.56 51.66 -6.31
N TYR A 115 18.62 51.66 -7.64
CA TYR A 115 17.71 50.89 -8.50
C TYR A 115 18.35 49.64 -9.15
N LEU A 116 19.68 49.57 -9.31
CA LEU A 116 20.36 48.41 -9.89
C LEU A 116 21.57 47.94 -9.07
N PRO A 117 21.89 46.64 -9.07
CA PRO A 117 23.16 46.13 -8.54
C PRO A 117 24.36 46.70 -9.30
N LEU A 118 25.51 46.83 -8.62
CA LEU A 118 26.77 47.28 -9.22
C LEU A 118 27.18 46.35 -10.37
N ILE A 119 27.51 46.94 -11.53
CA ILE A 119 28.02 46.20 -12.69
C ILE A 119 29.55 46.27 -12.69
N THR A 120 30.21 45.12 -12.79
CA THR A 120 31.67 45.03 -12.89
C THR A 120 32.16 45.36 -14.31
N GLU A 121 33.43 45.74 -14.45
CA GLU A 121 34.02 46.03 -15.76
C GLU A 121 33.96 44.83 -16.71
N ALA A 122 34.16 43.62 -16.19
CA ALA A 122 34.07 42.39 -16.99
C ALA A 122 32.65 42.13 -17.50
N GLU A 123 31.63 42.43 -16.69
CA GLU A 123 30.22 42.34 -17.09
C GLU A 123 29.88 43.41 -18.13
N ARG A 124 30.41 44.62 -17.97
CA ARG A 124 30.25 45.69 -18.96
C ARG A 124 30.80 45.30 -20.32
N VAL A 125 32.03 44.79 -20.38
CA VAL A 125 32.65 44.32 -21.63
C VAL A 125 31.79 43.22 -22.26
N TYR A 126 31.34 42.25 -21.46
CA TYR A 126 30.48 41.17 -21.95
C TYR A 126 29.13 41.64 -22.50
N LEU A 127 28.52 42.66 -21.89
CA LEU A 127 27.30 43.30 -22.40
C LEU A 127 27.55 44.00 -23.74
N LEU A 128 28.65 44.77 -23.85
CA LEU A 128 28.99 45.51 -25.07
C LEU A 128 29.36 44.60 -26.25
N GLU A 129 29.78 43.36 -25.98
CA GLU A 129 29.92 42.31 -27.00
C GLU A 129 28.57 41.79 -27.55
N GLY A 130 27.45 42.27 -26.99
CA GLY A 130 26.09 41.92 -27.40
C GLY A 130 25.50 40.73 -26.63
N ASN A 131 26.16 40.27 -25.56
CA ASN A 131 25.61 39.27 -24.67
C ASN A 131 24.70 39.90 -23.62
N SER A 132 23.96 39.04 -22.90
CA SER A 132 23.01 39.46 -21.88
C SER A 132 23.47 39.03 -20.50
N ILE A 133 23.13 39.80 -19.48
CA ILE A 133 23.50 39.52 -18.09
C ILE A 133 22.26 39.53 -17.22
N VAL A 134 22.22 38.59 -16.27
CA VAL A 134 21.23 38.58 -15.20
C VAL A 134 21.89 39.05 -13.91
N LEU A 135 21.27 40.05 -13.26
CA LEU A 135 21.66 40.56 -11.96
C LEU A 135 20.51 40.37 -10.97
N THR A 136 20.85 40.14 -9.71
CA THR A 136 19.85 39.97 -8.63
C THR A 136 20.09 40.98 -7.53
N LYS A 137 19.04 41.69 -7.13
CA LYS A 137 19.06 42.58 -5.98
C LYS A 137 18.33 41.91 -4.81
N TYR A 138 19.09 41.55 -3.79
CA TYR A 138 18.58 40.86 -2.62
C TYR A 138 17.93 41.85 -1.65
N GLN A 139 16.80 41.43 -1.06
CA GLN A 139 16.09 42.17 -0.03
C GLN A 139 15.80 41.22 1.14
N SER A 140 16.04 41.66 2.37
CA SER A 140 15.80 40.82 3.55
C SER A 140 14.30 40.55 3.72
N GLY A 141 13.90 39.28 3.77
CA GLY A 141 12.51 38.87 4.00
C GLY A 141 11.56 39.04 2.80
N LEU A 142 12.06 39.45 1.63
CA LEU A 142 11.29 39.61 0.40
C LEU A 142 11.95 38.84 -0.75
N PRO A 143 11.18 38.36 -1.75
CA PRO A 143 11.76 37.73 -2.93
C PRO A 143 12.62 38.73 -3.69
N SER A 144 13.78 38.27 -4.16
CA SER A 144 14.77 39.12 -4.81
C SER A 144 14.26 39.66 -6.14
N GLU A 145 14.67 40.89 -6.48
CA GLU A 145 14.43 41.47 -7.80
C GLU A 145 15.47 40.92 -8.79
N ILE A 146 15.01 40.58 -9.99
CA ILE A 146 15.86 40.00 -11.04
C ILE A 146 15.85 40.93 -12.24
N TYR A 147 17.02 41.42 -12.61
CA TYR A 147 17.22 42.32 -13.73
C TYR A 147 17.87 41.57 -14.88
N LEU A 148 17.34 41.77 -16.09
CA LEU A 148 17.96 41.35 -17.33
C LEU A 148 18.54 42.57 -18.04
N LEU A 149 19.83 42.51 -18.34
CA LEU A 149 20.58 43.60 -18.95
C LEU A 149 21.06 43.21 -20.34
N GLN A 150 21.02 44.19 -21.24
CA GLN A 150 21.51 44.04 -22.60
C GLN A 150 22.01 45.37 -23.18
N ALA A 151 23.06 45.35 -23.99
CA ALA A 151 23.52 46.54 -24.70
C ALA A 151 22.66 46.86 -25.93
N ILE A 152 22.48 48.14 -26.22
CA ILE A 152 21.87 48.62 -27.46
C ILE A 152 22.97 48.67 -28.52
N LYS A 153 22.85 47.92 -29.63
CA LYS A 153 23.91 47.91 -30.64
C LYS A 153 24.06 49.29 -31.29
N GLY A 154 25.30 49.63 -31.68
CA GLY A 154 25.62 50.92 -32.29
C GLY A 154 25.52 52.12 -31.33
N LYS A 155 25.21 51.89 -30.05
CA LYS A 155 25.10 52.91 -29.01
C LYS A 155 25.87 52.45 -27.77
N ASN A 156 26.40 53.39 -27.01
CA ASN A 156 27.08 53.06 -25.76
C ASN A 156 26.10 53.03 -24.58
N TYR A 157 24.92 52.43 -24.79
CA TYR A 157 23.81 52.42 -23.83
C TYR A 157 23.40 51.00 -23.50
N ILE A 158 23.00 50.77 -22.25
CA ILE A 158 22.52 49.49 -21.73
C ILE A 158 21.06 49.65 -21.32
N ILE A 159 20.25 48.66 -21.67
CA ILE A 159 18.89 48.50 -21.16
C ILE A 159 18.94 47.56 -19.98
N ALA A 160 18.35 47.97 -18.87
CA ALA A 160 18.11 47.11 -17.73
C ALA A 160 16.60 46.99 -17.50
N ALA A 161 16.11 45.76 -17.54
CA ALA A 161 14.71 45.44 -17.38
C ALA A 161 14.49 44.59 -16.12
N LEU A 162 13.63 45.06 -15.22
CA LEU A 162 13.17 44.28 -14.07
C LEU A 162 12.18 43.23 -14.57
N ILE A 163 12.54 41.96 -14.42
CA ILE A 163 11.71 40.83 -14.87
C ILE A 163 10.46 40.74 -14.00
N ASP A 164 9.30 40.59 -14.65
CA ASP A 164 8.05 40.30 -13.97
C ASP A 164 8.09 38.91 -13.30
N ARG A 165 7.60 38.84 -12.07
CA ARG A 165 7.69 37.62 -11.24
C ARG A 165 6.97 36.45 -11.90
N ASP A 166 5.75 36.67 -12.36
CA ASP A 166 4.90 35.61 -12.93
C ASP A 166 5.41 35.21 -14.32
N ALA A 167 6.04 36.13 -15.06
CA ALA A 167 6.65 35.82 -16.34
C ALA A 167 7.84 34.85 -16.23
N LEU A 168 8.65 34.96 -15.16
CA LEU A 168 9.79 34.07 -14.95
C LEU A 168 9.40 32.78 -14.20
N TRP A 169 8.78 32.93 -13.04
CA TRP A 169 8.49 31.80 -12.15
C TRP A 169 7.17 31.10 -12.50
N GLY A 170 6.28 31.77 -13.22
CA GLY A 170 4.93 31.26 -13.48
C GLY A 170 3.97 31.65 -12.37
N LYS A 171 2.68 31.47 -12.63
CA LYS A 171 1.62 31.87 -11.71
C LYS A 171 1.53 30.93 -10.52
N ALA A 172 1.17 31.46 -9.35
CA ALA A 172 0.97 30.68 -8.13
C ALA A 172 0.04 29.48 -8.35
N ASP A 173 -1.06 29.66 -9.09
CA ASP A 173 -2.09 28.64 -9.35
C ASP A 173 -1.61 27.46 -10.21
N THR A 174 -0.43 27.56 -10.84
CA THR A 174 0.14 26.45 -11.63
C THR A 174 0.93 25.46 -10.79
N PHE A 175 1.18 25.79 -9.52
CA PHE A 175 1.87 24.91 -8.60
C PHE A 175 0.89 24.00 -7.88
N ASP A 176 1.26 22.72 -7.77
CA ASP A 176 0.56 21.76 -6.93
C ASP A 176 0.67 22.19 -5.46
N ASP A 177 -0.43 22.61 -4.84
CA ASP A 177 -0.45 23.10 -3.45
C ASP A 177 0.04 22.04 -2.42
N SER A 178 0.03 20.76 -2.80
CA SER A 178 0.61 19.70 -1.97
C SER A 178 2.15 19.72 -1.94
N LYS A 179 2.77 20.39 -2.92
CA LYS A 179 4.23 20.55 -3.05
C LYS A 179 4.65 22.00 -2.84
N GLY A 180 5.69 22.16 -2.05
CA GLY A 180 6.40 23.43 -1.94
C GLY A 180 7.44 23.59 -3.03
N LEU A 181 7.66 24.83 -3.48
CA LEU A 181 8.72 25.16 -4.43
C LEU A 181 9.43 26.42 -3.96
N CYS A 182 10.75 26.33 -3.76
CA CYS A 182 11.59 27.51 -3.61
C CYS A 182 12.76 27.48 -4.62
N VAL A 183 13.18 28.65 -5.07
CA VAL A 183 14.33 28.86 -5.96
C VAL A 183 15.33 29.78 -5.31
N TYR A 184 16.61 29.40 -5.43
CA TYR A 184 17.73 30.03 -4.78
C TYR A 184 18.79 30.46 -5.76
N GLY A 185 19.47 31.56 -5.42
CA GLY A 185 20.59 32.09 -6.18
C GLY A 185 21.91 31.40 -5.84
N HIS A 186 23.01 31.93 -6.39
CA HIS A 186 24.34 31.35 -6.22
C HIS A 186 24.85 31.34 -4.77
N THR A 187 24.45 32.33 -3.97
CA THR A 187 24.74 32.50 -2.54
C THR A 187 23.75 31.76 -1.64
N SER A 188 22.85 30.94 -2.21
CA SER A 188 21.72 30.31 -1.51
C SER A 188 20.70 31.30 -0.92
N ASP A 189 20.73 32.52 -1.40
CA ASP A 189 19.73 33.55 -1.11
C ASP A 189 18.42 33.24 -1.85
N LEU A 190 17.30 33.61 -1.23
CA LEU A 190 15.97 33.31 -1.75
C LEU A 190 15.62 34.21 -2.94
N LEU A 191 15.40 33.61 -4.11
CA LEU A 191 14.91 34.32 -5.29
C LEU A 191 13.39 34.27 -5.37
N PHE A 192 12.80 33.10 -5.12
CA PHE A 192 11.36 32.88 -5.18
C PHE A 192 10.97 31.73 -4.26
N CYS A 193 9.80 31.82 -3.62
CA CYS A 193 9.17 30.63 -3.05
C CYS A 193 7.65 30.72 -3.17
N SER A 194 7.00 29.60 -3.49
CA SER A 194 5.54 29.50 -3.52
C SER A 194 4.94 29.73 -2.14
N GLN A 195 5.61 29.24 -1.08
CA GLN A 195 5.17 29.38 0.30
C GLN A 195 6.35 29.80 1.19
N MET A 196 6.35 31.05 1.67
CA MET A 196 7.47 31.62 2.45
C MET A 196 7.85 30.81 3.70
N GLN A 197 6.91 30.07 4.28
CA GLN A 197 7.16 29.21 5.44
C GLN A 197 8.10 28.04 5.14
N ILE A 198 8.33 27.71 3.87
CA ILE A 198 9.18 26.58 3.47
C ILE A 198 10.65 26.97 3.50
N ASP A 199 10.99 28.22 3.13
CA ASP A 199 12.37 28.69 3.12
C ASP A 199 13.04 28.57 4.50
N SER A 200 12.30 28.89 5.57
CA SER A 200 12.81 28.76 6.94
C SER A 200 13.10 27.30 7.30
N LYS A 201 12.27 26.36 6.85
CA LYS A 201 12.41 24.91 7.13
C LYS A 201 13.60 24.29 6.43
N ILE A 202 13.81 24.63 5.16
CA ILE A 202 14.89 24.03 4.35
C ILE A 202 16.22 24.79 4.44
N LYS A 203 16.33 25.80 5.32
CA LYS A 203 17.54 26.58 5.54
C LYS A 203 18.76 25.72 5.87
N VAL A 204 18.57 24.62 6.60
CA VAL A 204 19.63 23.66 6.98
C VAL A 204 20.23 22.96 5.74
N LEU A 205 19.47 22.82 4.65
CA LEU A 205 19.92 22.14 3.44
C LEU A 205 20.74 23.01 2.49
N LYS A 206 20.72 24.34 2.66
CA LYS A 206 21.40 25.29 1.77
C LYS A 206 22.90 25.00 1.65
N SER A 207 23.53 24.51 2.73
CA SER A 207 24.94 24.12 2.73
C SER A 207 25.25 22.92 1.80
N LYS A 208 24.32 21.96 1.70
CA LYS A 208 24.49 20.76 0.87
C LYS A 208 24.47 21.06 -0.64
N TRP A 209 23.85 22.15 -1.07
CA TRP A 209 23.75 22.52 -2.49
C TRP A 209 25.07 23.00 -3.11
N ASN A 210 26.08 23.24 -2.29
CA ASN A 210 27.42 23.55 -2.77
C ASN A 210 28.24 22.28 -3.06
N GLU A 211 27.83 21.13 -2.50
CA GLU A 211 28.52 19.85 -2.67
C GLU A 211 27.97 19.04 -3.86
N SER A 212 26.66 19.14 -4.13
CA SER A 212 26.01 18.42 -5.23
C SER A 212 25.06 19.31 -6.04
N THR A 213 24.95 19.01 -7.33
CA THR A 213 24.07 19.69 -8.30
C THR A 213 22.67 19.10 -8.33
N THR A 214 22.46 17.94 -7.71
CA THR A 214 21.17 17.26 -7.64
C THR A 214 21.15 16.32 -6.45
N GLY A 215 19.98 16.11 -5.86
CA GLY A 215 19.87 15.15 -4.78
C GLY A 215 18.54 15.19 -4.07
N ASN A 216 18.42 14.37 -3.04
CA ASN A 216 17.36 14.47 -2.06
C ASN A 216 17.91 14.75 -0.68
N ALA A 217 17.04 15.27 0.16
CA ALA A 217 17.25 15.35 1.58
C ALA A 217 15.90 15.23 2.29
N ASN A 218 15.97 14.76 3.54
CA ASN A 218 14.81 14.72 4.42
C ASN A 218 15.04 15.75 5.52
N VAL A 219 14.05 16.62 5.72
CA VAL A 219 14.09 17.65 6.76
C VAL A 219 13.01 17.36 7.76
N SER A 220 13.38 17.36 9.03
CA SER A 220 12.45 17.28 10.14
C SER A 220 12.42 18.64 10.83
N ASP A 221 11.27 19.32 10.79
CA ASP A 221 11.03 20.55 11.53
C ASP A 221 9.87 20.34 12.50
N GLY A 222 10.20 20.12 13.78
CA GLY A 222 9.23 19.74 14.81
C GLY A 222 8.49 18.44 14.45
N ASN A 223 7.18 18.55 14.23
CA ASN A 223 6.29 17.44 13.86
C ASN A 223 6.15 17.21 12.35
N GLN A 224 6.75 18.06 11.51
CA GLN A 224 6.65 17.93 10.06
C GLN A 224 7.92 17.33 9.47
N HIS A 225 7.74 16.26 8.72
CA HIS A 225 8.79 15.63 7.93
C HIS A 225 8.57 15.96 6.46
N LEU A 226 9.56 16.59 5.84
CA LEU A 226 9.53 17.02 4.46
C LEU A 226 10.54 16.21 3.65
N PHE A 227 10.06 15.59 2.56
CA PHE A 227 10.92 15.13 1.48
C PHE A 227 11.33 16.32 0.64
N VAL A 228 12.62 16.46 0.34
CA VAL A 228 13.16 17.54 -0.49
C VAL A 228 13.88 16.92 -1.68
N GLY A 229 13.53 17.32 -2.89
CA GLY A 229 14.32 17.09 -4.09
C GLY A 229 14.87 18.41 -4.60
N TYR A 230 16.14 18.46 -4.96
CA TYR A 230 16.75 19.67 -5.50
C TYR A 230 17.55 19.40 -6.76
N TRP A 231 17.60 20.43 -7.61
CA TRP A 231 18.39 20.43 -8.83
C TRP A 231 18.96 21.82 -9.10
N THR A 232 20.21 21.88 -9.53
CA THR A 232 20.95 23.11 -9.81
C THR A 232 21.09 23.31 -11.31
N LEU A 233 20.52 24.40 -11.81
CA LEU A 233 20.67 24.89 -13.17
C LEU A 233 21.89 25.83 -13.27
N PHE A 234 22.80 25.56 -14.19
CA PHE A 234 23.94 26.43 -14.47
C PHE A 234 23.60 27.43 -15.58
N THR A 235 23.50 28.72 -15.25
CA THR A 235 23.13 29.80 -16.19
C THR A 235 24.31 30.67 -16.64
N LYS A 236 25.49 30.47 -16.04
CA LYS A 236 26.69 31.30 -16.25
C LYS A 236 27.11 31.46 -17.72
N PRO A 237 27.07 30.43 -18.58
CA PRO A 237 27.52 30.56 -19.96
C PRO A 237 26.75 31.59 -20.79
N LYS A 238 25.44 31.73 -20.55
CA LYS A 238 24.56 32.62 -21.34
C LYS A 238 24.28 33.95 -20.64
N PHE A 239 24.17 33.94 -19.31
CA PHE A 239 23.66 35.08 -18.54
C PHE A 239 24.66 35.65 -17.53
N LYS A 240 25.89 35.12 -17.45
CA LYS A 240 26.91 35.40 -16.40
C LYS A 240 26.47 35.19 -14.95
N TYR A 241 25.20 34.89 -14.70
CA TYR A 241 24.69 34.50 -13.40
C TYR A 241 25.11 33.07 -13.07
N PRO A 242 25.68 32.76 -11.89
CA PRO A 242 26.35 31.48 -11.69
C PRO A 242 25.44 30.24 -11.79
N LYS A 243 24.35 30.23 -11.01
CA LYS A 243 23.45 29.07 -10.90
C LYS A 243 22.12 29.44 -10.25
N PHE A 244 21.05 28.76 -10.64
CA PHE A 244 19.81 28.69 -9.86
C PHE A 244 19.70 27.30 -9.22
N THR A 245 19.33 27.23 -7.95
CA THR A 245 19.01 25.97 -7.28
C THR A 245 17.51 25.92 -7.03
N ILE A 246 16.86 24.91 -7.62
CA ILE A 246 15.44 24.65 -7.47
C ILE A 246 15.28 23.58 -6.40
N ALA A 247 14.46 23.84 -5.37
CA ALA A 247 14.12 22.88 -4.35
C ALA A 247 12.60 22.69 -4.31
N ILE A 248 12.16 21.43 -4.43
CA ILE A 248 10.76 21.04 -4.29
C ILE A 248 10.62 20.22 -3.01
N THR A 249 9.62 20.55 -2.21
CA THR A 249 9.34 19.90 -0.94
C THR A 249 7.99 19.21 -0.97
N TYR A 250 7.86 18.05 -0.33
CA TYR A 250 6.59 17.35 -0.17
C TYR A 250 6.42 16.85 1.27
N ASP A 251 5.27 17.13 1.88
CA ASP A 251 4.96 16.68 3.24
C ASP A 251 4.79 15.17 3.27
N GLN A 252 5.54 14.51 4.14
CA GLN A 252 5.53 13.06 4.28
C GLN A 252 4.16 12.51 4.68
N ASN A 253 3.36 13.25 5.44
CA ASN A 253 2.02 12.81 5.85
C ASN A 253 1.06 12.79 4.66
N LEU A 254 1.16 13.78 3.77
CA LEU A 254 0.36 13.85 2.54
C LEU A 254 0.87 12.85 1.51
N ALA A 255 2.19 12.74 1.34
CA ALA A 255 2.81 11.83 0.38
C ALA A 255 2.50 10.35 0.65
N LEU A 256 2.30 9.99 1.92
CA LEU A 256 1.99 8.61 2.35
C LEU A 256 0.49 8.39 2.59
N GLU A 257 -0.37 9.38 2.35
CA GLU A 257 -1.82 9.23 2.53
C GLU A 257 -2.43 8.09 1.67
N PRO A 258 -2.06 7.93 0.38
CA PRO A 258 -2.57 6.82 -0.44
C PRO A 258 -2.26 5.44 0.16
N ILE A 259 -1.13 5.31 0.89
CA ILE A 259 -0.74 4.07 1.57
C ILE A 259 -1.67 3.79 2.76
N SER A 260 -2.06 4.81 3.51
CA SER A 260 -2.94 4.64 4.68
C SER A 260 -4.32 4.10 4.28
N SER A 261 -4.84 4.54 3.14
CA SER A 261 -6.10 4.05 2.56
C SER A 261 -5.96 2.60 2.09
N LEU A 262 -4.86 2.25 1.41
CA LEU A 262 -4.60 0.88 0.97
C LEU A 262 -4.44 -0.08 2.16
N ARG A 263 -3.80 0.37 3.25
CA ARG A 263 -3.72 -0.38 4.52
C ARG A 263 -5.11 -0.68 5.09
N ASN A 264 -5.99 0.32 5.12
CA ASN A 264 -7.35 0.12 5.65
C ASN A 264 -8.15 -0.88 4.80
N ILE A 265 -8.10 -0.75 3.46
CA ILE A 265 -8.74 -1.70 2.54
C ILE A 265 -8.21 -3.12 2.80
N PHE A 266 -6.89 -3.26 2.91
CA PHE A 266 -6.27 -4.56 3.15
C PHE A 266 -6.71 -5.18 4.49
N ILE A 267 -6.79 -4.39 5.57
CA ILE A 267 -7.30 -4.85 6.87
C ILE A 267 -8.76 -5.28 6.75
N THR A 268 -9.62 -4.48 6.12
CA THR A 268 -11.03 -4.80 5.93
C THR A 268 -11.22 -6.09 5.14
N VAL A 269 -10.50 -6.26 4.03
CA VAL A 269 -10.54 -7.48 3.20
C VAL A 269 -10.00 -8.69 4.00
N SER A 270 -8.93 -8.52 4.76
CA SER A 270 -8.37 -9.60 5.60
C SER A 270 -9.36 -10.06 6.67
N ILE A 271 -10.04 -9.12 7.35
CA ILE A 271 -11.08 -9.46 8.33
C ILE A 271 -12.25 -10.18 7.64
N LEU A 272 -12.70 -9.66 6.50
CA LEU A 272 -13.81 -10.26 5.75
C LEU A 272 -13.48 -11.70 5.30
N THR A 273 -12.29 -11.93 4.76
CA THR A 273 -11.83 -13.27 4.35
C THR A 273 -11.77 -14.23 5.54
N LEU A 274 -11.27 -13.78 6.71
CA LEU A 274 -11.25 -14.58 7.93
C LEU A 274 -12.67 -14.98 8.37
N VAL A 275 -13.63 -14.05 8.32
CA VAL A 275 -15.04 -14.33 8.64
C VAL A 275 -15.63 -15.35 7.66
N VAL A 276 -15.38 -15.19 6.36
CA VAL A 276 -15.85 -16.12 5.32
C VAL A 276 -15.27 -17.52 5.54
N ILE A 277 -13.97 -17.61 5.83
CA ILE A 277 -13.29 -18.89 6.09
C ILE A 277 -13.85 -19.56 7.35
N ALA A 278 -14.05 -18.82 8.43
CA ALA A 278 -14.62 -19.34 9.67
C ALA A 278 -16.07 -19.85 9.45
N PHE A 279 -16.85 -19.12 8.66
CA PHE A 279 -18.20 -19.51 8.29
C PHE A 279 -18.21 -20.80 7.46
N LEU A 280 -17.43 -20.85 6.36
CA LEU A 280 -17.33 -22.02 5.49
C LEU A 280 -16.81 -23.25 6.24
N SER A 281 -15.79 -23.08 7.08
CA SER A 281 -15.25 -24.15 7.93
C SER A 281 -16.33 -24.72 8.85
N THR A 282 -17.11 -23.86 9.50
CA THR A 282 -18.20 -24.31 10.38
C THR A 282 -19.27 -25.10 9.63
N VAL A 283 -19.66 -24.63 8.44
CA VAL A 283 -20.63 -25.32 7.59
C VAL A 283 -20.10 -26.69 7.14
N GLN A 284 -18.86 -26.72 6.65
CA GLN A 284 -18.26 -27.94 6.11
C GLN A 284 -18.04 -29.00 7.18
N ILE A 285 -17.53 -28.64 8.35
CA ILE A 285 -17.26 -29.64 9.37
C ILE A 285 -18.58 -30.18 9.98
N ARG A 286 -19.64 -29.36 10.10
CA ARG A 286 -20.98 -29.87 10.46
C ARG A 286 -21.50 -30.87 9.44
N ARG A 287 -21.32 -30.60 8.15
CA ARG A 287 -21.74 -31.50 7.07
C ARG A 287 -21.10 -32.89 7.19
N TYR A 288 -19.84 -32.98 7.61
CA TYR A 288 -19.13 -34.26 7.70
C TYR A 288 -19.22 -34.96 9.06
N LEU A 289 -19.14 -34.21 10.18
CA LEU A 289 -19.07 -34.83 11.50
C LEU A 289 -20.43 -35.20 12.08
N THR A 290 -21.51 -34.50 11.73
CA THR A 290 -22.84 -34.84 12.24
C THR A 290 -23.30 -36.22 11.77
N PRO A 291 -23.20 -36.60 10.48
CA PRO A 291 -23.53 -37.96 10.04
C PRO A 291 -22.64 -39.03 10.70
N LEU A 292 -21.36 -38.72 10.90
CA LEU A 292 -20.41 -39.64 11.53
C LEU A 292 -20.75 -39.89 13.00
N GLU A 293 -21.13 -38.85 13.75
CA GLU A 293 -21.54 -38.98 15.15
C GLU A 293 -22.83 -39.81 15.29
N GLU A 294 -23.79 -39.65 14.38
CA GLU A 294 -25.01 -40.48 14.36
C GLU A 294 -24.72 -41.95 14.04
N LEU A 295 -23.78 -42.23 13.13
CA LEU A 295 -23.31 -43.61 12.86
C LEU A 295 -22.60 -44.21 14.07
N MET A 296 -21.73 -43.46 14.75
CA MET A 296 -21.07 -43.92 15.98
C MET A 296 -22.07 -44.27 17.08
N ARG A 297 -23.07 -43.40 17.30
CA ARG A 297 -24.16 -43.67 18.24
C ARG A 297 -24.98 -44.90 17.84
N GLY A 298 -25.19 -45.11 16.53
CA GLY A 298 -25.82 -46.32 16.00
C GLY A 298 -25.05 -47.59 16.34
N ILE A 299 -23.73 -47.58 16.18
CA ILE A 299 -22.84 -48.71 16.52
C ILE A 299 -22.92 -49.01 18.02
N GLU A 300 -22.87 -47.98 18.87
CA GLU A 300 -22.97 -48.13 20.33
C GLU A 300 -24.31 -48.75 20.76
N ARG A 301 -25.42 -48.39 20.10
CA ARG A 301 -26.73 -49.02 20.35
C ARG A 301 -26.74 -50.50 19.99
N ILE A 302 -26.19 -50.87 18.83
CA ILE A 302 -26.05 -52.27 18.41
C ILE A 302 -25.22 -53.07 19.41
N SER A 303 -24.10 -52.51 19.90
CA SER A 303 -23.26 -53.16 20.91
C SER A 303 -23.99 -53.41 22.23
N ASN A 304 -25.03 -52.64 22.53
CA ASN A 304 -25.89 -52.80 23.69
C ASN A 304 -27.16 -53.61 23.39
N ASN A 305 -27.19 -54.35 22.27
CA ASN A 305 -28.32 -55.16 21.79
C ASN A 305 -29.61 -54.35 21.49
N ASP A 306 -29.51 -53.03 21.24
CA ASP A 306 -30.63 -52.19 20.82
C ASP A 306 -30.64 -51.99 19.29
N PHE A 307 -31.49 -52.75 18.61
CA PHE A 307 -31.67 -52.72 17.15
C PHE A 307 -32.89 -51.88 16.70
N LYS A 308 -33.63 -51.23 17.61
CA LYS A 308 -34.95 -50.66 17.32
C LYS A 308 -34.92 -49.34 16.56
N LYS A 309 -33.78 -48.64 16.54
CA LYS A 309 -33.66 -47.30 15.96
C LYS A 309 -32.65 -47.26 14.80
N PRO A 310 -33.10 -47.08 13.55
CA PRO A 310 -32.18 -46.94 12.42
C PRO A 310 -31.44 -45.60 12.47
N VAL A 311 -30.21 -45.59 11.94
CA VAL A 311 -29.44 -44.35 11.76
C VAL A 311 -30.02 -43.61 10.55
N THR A 312 -30.44 -42.35 10.75
CA THR A 312 -31.00 -41.52 9.69
C THR A 312 -30.00 -40.41 9.33
N VAL A 313 -29.51 -40.43 8.09
CA VAL A 313 -28.64 -39.40 7.54
C VAL A 313 -29.38 -38.70 6.41
N THR A 314 -29.56 -37.37 6.51
CA THR A 314 -30.26 -36.53 5.52
C THR A 314 -29.36 -36.05 4.38
N ALA A 315 -28.04 -36.28 4.46
CA ALA A 315 -27.13 -35.99 3.36
C ALA A 315 -27.45 -36.89 2.16
N ASN A 316 -27.20 -36.43 0.93
CA ASN A 316 -27.38 -37.22 -0.30
C ASN A 316 -26.01 -37.53 -0.92
N ASP A 317 -25.10 -38.04 -0.10
CA ASP A 317 -23.71 -38.33 -0.44
C ASP A 317 -23.30 -39.73 0.09
N GLU A 318 -22.00 -40.04 0.12
CA GLU A 318 -21.48 -41.34 0.53
C GLU A 318 -21.91 -41.72 1.96
N PHE A 319 -22.21 -40.74 2.83
CA PHE A 319 -22.71 -41.00 4.19
C PHE A 319 -24.14 -41.56 4.19
N TYR A 320 -24.96 -41.22 3.19
CA TYR A 320 -26.27 -41.84 3.01
C TYR A 320 -26.13 -43.32 2.68
N GLN A 321 -25.27 -43.65 1.71
CA GLN A 321 -25.02 -45.03 1.31
C GLN A 321 -24.46 -45.86 2.47
N LEU A 322 -23.57 -45.27 3.26
CA LEU A 322 -23.04 -45.90 4.46
C LEU A 322 -24.14 -46.15 5.52
N ALA A 323 -25.03 -45.17 5.75
CA ALA A 323 -26.15 -45.34 6.69
C ALA A 323 -27.12 -46.44 6.24
N VAL A 324 -27.45 -46.51 4.95
CA VAL A 324 -28.28 -47.58 4.39
C VAL A 324 -27.62 -48.94 4.56
N SER A 325 -26.33 -49.06 4.23
CA SER A 325 -25.57 -50.31 4.36
C SER A 325 -25.46 -50.75 5.82
N PHE A 326 -25.20 -49.80 6.73
CA PHE A 326 -25.15 -50.03 8.17
C PHE A 326 -26.49 -50.53 8.71
N ASN A 327 -27.60 -49.86 8.36
CA ASN A 327 -28.94 -50.27 8.79
C ASN A 327 -29.27 -51.68 8.27
N SER A 328 -28.95 -51.98 7.00
CA SER A 328 -29.15 -53.33 6.44
C SER A 328 -28.36 -54.40 7.20
N MET A 329 -27.12 -54.11 7.60
CA MET A 329 -26.32 -55.03 8.43
C MET A 329 -26.95 -55.19 9.82
N SER A 330 -27.35 -54.09 10.46
CA SER A 330 -28.02 -54.10 11.77
C SER A 330 -29.27 -54.98 11.77
N THR A 331 -30.11 -54.88 10.73
CA THR A 331 -31.31 -55.72 10.57
C THR A 331 -30.96 -57.20 10.45
N ARG A 332 -29.94 -57.56 9.64
CA ARG A 332 -29.51 -58.96 9.50
C ARG A 332 -29.00 -59.53 10.82
N ILE A 333 -28.22 -58.76 11.57
CA ILE A 333 -27.72 -59.17 12.89
C ILE A 333 -28.89 -59.38 13.86
N SER A 334 -29.86 -58.45 13.90
CA SER A 334 -31.05 -58.59 14.74
C SER A 334 -31.82 -59.87 14.44
N GLN A 335 -32.01 -60.20 13.15
CA GLN A 335 -32.69 -61.43 12.72
C GLN A 335 -31.92 -62.69 13.13
N GLN A 336 -30.58 -62.67 13.05
CA GLN A 336 -29.74 -63.79 13.49
C GLN A 336 -29.82 -63.99 15.01
N PHE A 337 -29.81 -62.91 15.78
CA PHE A 337 -29.99 -62.98 17.23
C PHE A 337 -31.36 -63.54 17.60
N GLU A 338 -32.44 -63.02 16.99
CA GLU A 338 -33.81 -63.48 17.22
C GLU A 338 -33.98 -64.97 16.92
N PHE A 339 -33.37 -65.45 15.82
CA PHE A 339 -33.33 -66.87 15.47
C PHE A 339 -32.61 -67.71 16.52
N LEU A 340 -31.42 -67.28 16.97
CA LEU A 340 -30.65 -67.99 18.01
C LEU A 340 -31.39 -68.04 19.35
N THR A 341 -32.03 -66.94 19.77
CA THR A 341 -32.85 -66.93 20.99
C THR A 341 -34.07 -67.85 20.85
N THR A 342 -34.74 -67.85 19.69
CA THR A 342 -35.89 -68.73 19.42
C THR A 342 -35.48 -70.20 19.45
N MET A 343 -34.32 -70.54 18.87
CA MET A 343 -33.78 -71.90 18.90
C MET A 343 -33.46 -72.35 20.34
N SER A 344 -32.83 -71.48 21.12
CA SER A 344 -32.54 -71.74 22.54
C SER A 344 -33.82 -71.94 23.36
N ASP A 345 -34.86 -71.15 23.10
CA ASP A 345 -36.15 -71.26 23.78
C ASP A 345 -36.85 -72.59 23.42
N ILE A 346 -36.76 -73.03 22.15
CA ILE A 346 -37.27 -74.34 21.71
C ILE A 346 -36.51 -75.47 22.42
N ASP A 347 -35.17 -75.44 22.47
CA ASP A 347 -34.38 -76.47 23.15
C ASP A 347 -34.71 -76.54 24.65
N GLN A 348 -34.90 -75.39 25.31
CA GLN A 348 -35.34 -75.33 26.71
C GLN A 348 -36.75 -75.89 26.89
N GLN A 349 -37.67 -75.62 25.97
CA GLN A 349 -39.03 -76.17 26.01
C GLN A 349 -39.04 -77.68 25.78
N ILE A 350 -38.22 -78.21 24.87
CA ILE A 350 -38.06 -79.66 24.63
C ILE A 350 -37.53 -80.36 25.88
N LEU A 351 -36.50 -79.80 26.54
CA LEU A 351 -35.95 -80.36 27.79
C LEU A 351 -36.93 -80.26 28.96
N SER A 352 -37.76 -79.21 29.03
CA SER A 352 -38.76 -79.05 30.09
C SER A 352 -39.95 -80.03 29.98
N ASN A 353 -40.17 -80.59 28.80
CA ASN A 353 -41.28 -81.51 28.51
C ASN A 353 -40.87 -82.99 28.62
N ILE A 354 -39.59 -83.28 28.93
CA ILE A 354 -39.16 -84.61 29.36
C ILE A 354 -39.28 -84.62 30.89
N THR A 355 -40.33 -85.26 31.39
CA THR A 355 -40.53 -85.40 32.84
C THR A 355 -39.32 -86.11 33.44
N ILE A 356 -38.72 -85.57 34.51
CA ILE A 356 -37.64 -86.26 35.28
C ILE A 356 -38.03 -87.72 35.61
N LYS A 357 -39.34 -87.97 35.74
CA LYS A 357 -39.94 -89.30 35.93
C LYS A 357 -39.64 -90.29 34.79
N ASP A 358 -39.62 -89.83 33.54
CA ASP A 358 -39.33 -90.65 32.36
C ASP A 358 -37.83 -90.93 32.22
N VAL A 359 -36.97 -89.98 32.61
CA VAL A 359 -35.51 -90.19 32.67
C VAL A 359 -35.15 -91.20 33.76
N ILE A 360 -35.76 -91.09 34.94
CA ILE A 360 -35.57 -92.05 36.05
C ILE A 360 -36.12 -93.43 35.68
N ALA A 361 -37.29 -93.51 35.03
CA ALA A 361 -37.85 -94.79 34.57
C ALA A 361 -36.94 -95.48 33.53
N THR A 362 -36.32 -94.72 32.63
CA THR A 362 -35.41 -95.25 31.61
C THR A 362 -34.08 -95.72 32.22
N LEU A 363 -33.54 -94.99 33.21
CA LEU A 363 -32.35 -95.40 33.96
C LEU A 363 -32.59 -96.63 34.84
N ILE A 364 -33.76 -96.73 35.49
CA ILE A 364 -34.14 -97.93 36.27
C ILE A 364 -34.34 -99.13 35.35
N ALA A 365 -34.94 -98.95 34.17
CA ALA A 365 -35.12 -100.03 33.19
C ALA A 365 -33.76 -100.53 32.64
N GLN A 366 -32.81 -99.63 32.37
CA GLN A 366 -31.45 -100.03 31.95
C GLN A 366 -30.64 -100.67 33.09
N ALA A 367 -30.78 -100.19 34.33
CA ALA A 367 -30.15 -100.81 35.48
C ALA A 367 -30.69 -102.22 35.76
N ASN A 368 -32.00 -102.45 35.59
CA ASN A 368 -32.60 -103.79 35.72
C ASN A 368 -32.19 -104.75 34.60
N ASN A 369 -32.00 -104.26 33.37
CA ASN A 369 -31.46 -105.09 32.28
C ASN A 369 -29.99 -105.44 32.49
N ALA A 370 -29.22 -104.60 33.18
CA ALA A 370 -27.84 -104.91 33.55
C ALA A 370 -27.74 -105.92 34.70
N THR A 371 -28.73 -105.98 35.60
CA THR A 371 -28.75 -106.92 36.74
C THR A 371 -29.47 -108.25 36.45
N GLN A 372 -30.25 -108.35 35.37
CA GLN A 372 -30.82 -109.63 34.90
C GLN A 372 -29.87 -110.47 34.04
N SER A 373 -28.67 -109.97 33.71
CA SER A 373 -27.68 -110.73 32.96
C SER A 373 -26.67 -111.48 33.84
N ASP A 374 -26.81 -111.39 35.17
CA ASP A 374 -26.14 -112.25 36.15
C ASP A 374 -27.21 -113.10 36.88
N VAL A 375 -26.92 -114.40 37.06
CA VAL A 375 -27.72 -115.45 37.71
C VAL A 375 -28.60 -116.29 36.75
N ILE A 376 -28.03 -117.24 35.99
CA ILE A 376 -27.48 -118.58 36.33
C ILE A 376 -28.53 -119.70 36.23
N ASN A 377 -28.18 -120.78 35.54
CA ASN A 377 -28.37 -122.15 36.03
C ASN A 377 -27.20 -122.99 35.47
N VAL A 378 -26.24 -123.35 36.33
CA VAL A 378 -26.07 -124.70 36.92
C VAL A 378 -25.81 -125.76 35.86
#